data_AF-A0A8J7GLG6-F1
#
_entry.id   AF-A0A8J7GLG6-F1
#
_cell.length_a   1.000
_cell.length_b   1.000
_cell.length_c   1.000
_cell.angle_alpha   90.00
_cell.angle_beta   90.00
_cell.angle_gamma   90.00
#
_symmetry.space_group_name_H-M   'P 1'
#
loop_
_entity.id
_entity.type
_entity.pdbx_description
1 polymer ?
#
loop_
_entity_poly.entity_id
_entity_poly.type
_entity_poly.pdbx_seq_one_letter_code
_entity_poly.pdbx_strand_id
1 'polypeptide(L)'
;MIIKKLIVQGISYQRTLEFSKELNIISGEKTSGKSLVLSLIDYCLGKDRGISLKVQTELADNVDFIFLEIEINKEKFTISRSIKKNISVFWLYYCRFNSINEYIPEKLNKKELQSFLMKKIGAMEFKKTKNKARSNELTTETISFRDIYRYCFVNQHDLGTHNFLSYNEPMKRYKNPISFEMIFDLIDFSQNELQTEIAKIQNQINENEKKKDNLEGYLDQRDNTDYSDLLDRIGNYDDQIDELIQRKNKIIKRQNQQNEIATSNKDYVLLNSEINKLDSEIEQIKKQIKDIQLGITSNELLLSDYHSEMKDIKTTEEINYKLKISDHELTCPLCNSRVKNELHQEHSQKSSPENFKYILKDIQQKIKMVNEVIEGSNEKIVELDMQIKRKMRKKEILSLALSEFSKDVNTPFLPQLNSINVNINNLDKDREILLESKRVFHKINEIKEVVDNDKTQLKSLKDKLSAMEEKSKRRNQIMNDLNKVYLTNMKKMKYYDTTDSFIDDEEYIPYYKNASVYEHESGGLLECMQLSFLDAIISSPSAIFHPKLLILDSISKYFGTNKNEQSVENEDENMINDPEVYLNIYYMLVKLSRKAQIIVVENIPPTEMSQYVKYSFRSGEKGFIDLSKNEFLID
;
A
#
# COMPACT_ATOMS: atom_id res chain seq x y z
N MET A 1 -10.89 5.09 12.03
CA MET A 1 -9.60 4.54 11.57
C MET A 1 -8.53 4.90 12.58
N ILE A 2 -7.62 3.98 12.89
CA ILE A 2 -6.51 4.18 13.82
C ILE A 2 -5.25 3.61 13.17
N ILE A 3 -4.20 4.41 13.03
CA ILE A 3 -2.86 3.95 12.68
C ILE A 3 -2.25 3.31 13.92
N LYS A 4 -1.84 2.05 13.83
CA LYS A 4 -1.24 1.29 14.95
C LYS A 4 0.26 1.30 14.88
N LYS A 5 0.80 0.95 13.71
CA LYS A 5 2.24 0.80 13.50
C LYS A 5 2.65 1.31 12.14
N LEU A 6 3.81 1.95 12.09
CA LEU A 6 4.59 2.14 10.87
C LEU A 6 5.86 1.32 11.00
N ILE A 7 6.06 0.36 10.09
CA ILE A 7 7.25 -0.48 10.05
C ILE A 7 8.01 -0.17 8.77
N VAL A 8 9.31 0.05 8.91
CA VAL A 8 10.24 0.14 7.79
C VAL A 8 11.14 -1.08 7.81
N GLN A 9 11.24 -1.78 6.69
CA GLN A 9 11.97 -3.05 6.62
C GLN A 9 12.79 -3.15 5.34
N GLY A 10 14.03 -3.58 5.48
CA GLY A 10 14.91 -4.06 4.41
C GLY A 10 15.49 -5.42 4.76
N ILE A 11 16.53 -5.83 4.02
CA ILE A 11 17.15 -7.16 4.19
C ILE A 11 17.71 -7.38 5.60
N SER A 12 18.40 -6.38 6.13
CA SER A 12 19.12 -6.47 7.41
C SER A 12 18.71 -5.37 8.40
N TYR A 13 17.62 -4.67 8.13
CA TYR A 13 17.13 -3.58 8.97
C TYR A 13 15.62 -3.64 9.13
N GLN A 14 15.14 -3.53 10.37
CA GLN A 14 13.74 -3.30 10.67
C GLN A 14 13.61 -2.28 11.81
N ARG A 15 12.65 -1.37 11.68
CA ARG A 15 12.26 -0.46 12.76
C ARG A 15 10.75 -0.23 12.76
N THR A 16 10.15 -0.35 13.93
CA THR A 16 8.72 -0.21 14.18
C THR A 16 8.44 1.03 15.02
N LEU A 17 7.53 1.89 14.56
CA LEU A 17 6.94 2.96 15.35
C LEU A 17 5.48 2.62 15.68
N GLU A 18 5.16 2.50 16.97
CA GLU A 18 3.81 2.30 17.47
C GLU A 18 3.11 3.60 17.87
N PHE A 19 1.83 3.72 17.53
CA PHE A 19 0.99 4.88 17.81
C PHE A 19 -0.14 4.54 18.78
N SER A 20 -0.40 5.45 19.72
CA SER A 20 -1.56 5.37 20.62
C SER A 20 -2.83 5.83 19.89
N LYS A 21 -4.01 5.49 20.44
CA LYS A 21 -5.29 5.95 19.92
C LYS A 21 -5.55 7.45 20.13
N GLU A 22 -4.77 8.09 21.01
CA GLU A 22 -4.96 9.49 21.42
C GLU A 22 -3.98 10.41 20.66
N LEU A 23 -3.44 11.42 21.34
CA LEU A 23 -2.46 12.35 20.79
C LEU A 23 -1.07 11.71 20.79
N ASN A 24 -0.41 11.76 19.64
CA ASN A 24 0.95 11.28 19.45
C ASN A 24 1.80 12.44 18.93
N ILE A 25 2.78 12.88 19.71
CA ILE A 25 3.71 13.93 19.30
C ILE A 25 5.05 13.28 18.92
N ILE A 26 5.53 13.60 17.72
CA ILE A 26 6.86 13.27 17.22
C ILE A 26 7.69 14.55 17.28
N SER A 27 8.61 14.60 18.24
CA SER A 27 9.49 15.74 18.50
C SER A 27 10.87 15.58 17.86
N GLY A 28 11.67 16.64 17.80
CA GLY A 28 13.09 16.53 17.46
C GLY A 28 13.67 17.65 16.62
N GLU A 29 14.94 17.54 16.28
CA GLU A 29 15.72 18.57 15.56
C GLU A 29 15.29 18.72 14.09
N LYS A 30 15.65 19.84 13.46
CA LYS A 30 15.46 19.98 12.00
C LYS A 30 16.23 18.86 11.28
N THR A 31 15.71 18.43 10.14
CA THR A 31 16.30 17.36 9.29
C THR A 31 16.47 15.97 9.94
N SER A 32 15.84 15.68 11.09
CA SER A 32 15.93 14.37 11.75
C SER A 32 14.97 13.27 11.21
N GLY A 33 14.19 13.56 10.18
CA GLY A 33 13.25 12.61 9.56
C GLY A 33 11.84 12.56 10.17
N LYS A 34 11.44 13.56 10.98
CA LYS A 34 10.08 13.60 11.58
C LYS A 34 8.96 13.63 10.53
N SER A 35 9.03 14.56 9.59
CA SER A 35 8.05 14.68 8.50
C SER A 35 8.12 13.51 7.50
N LEU A 36 9.22 12.75 7.50
CA LEU A 36 9.31 11.51 6.74
C LEU A 36 8.33 10.45 7.28
N VAL A 37 8.15 10.35 8.61
CA VAL A 37 7.16 9.43 9.21
C VAL A 37 5.76 9.68 8.65
N LEU A 38 5.31 10.95 8.63
CA LEU A 38 4.01 11.31 8.09
C LEU A 38 3.92 11.06 6.58
N SER A 39 5.02 11.34 5.87
CA SER A 39 5.11 11.08 4.43
C SER A 39 5.02 9.59 4.09
N LEU A 40 5.55 8.70 4.94
CA LEU A 40 5.47 7.25 4.77
C LEU A 40 4.08 6.70 5.07
N ILE A 41 3.39 7.25 6.08
CA ILE A 41 1.98 6.96 6.33
C ILE A 41 1.15 7.37 5.10
N ASP A 42 1.30 8.60 4.63
CA ASP A 42 0.63 9.12 3.42
C ASP A 42 0.95 8.28 2.17
N TYR A 43 2.20 7.80 2.08
CA TYR A 43 2.65 6.91 1.03
C TYR A 43 1.89 5.58 1.01
N CYS A 44 1.76 4.89 2.15
CA CYS A 44 0.97 3.66 2.23
C CYS A 44 -0.52 3.90 1.96
N LEU A 45 -1.06 5.09 2.26
CA LEU A 45 -2.45 5.46 1.98
C LEU A 45 -2.71 5.98 0.55
N GLY A 46 -1.73 5.82 -0.35
CA GLY A 46 -1.93 6.04 -1.79
C GLY A 46 -1.43 7.37 -2.34
N LYS A 47 -0.41 7.98 -1.72
CA LYS A 47 0.32 9.12 -2.33
C LYS A 47 0.83 8.76 -3.73
N ASP A 48 0.58 9.64 -4.70
CA ASP A 48 0.96 9.45 -6.11
C ASP A 48 2.48 9.45 -6.33
N ARG A 49 3.13 10.47 -5.78
CA ARG A 49 4.58 10.61 -5.89
C ARG A 49 5.24 9.64 -4.91
N GLY A 50 6.21 8.87 -5.41
CA GLY A 50 7.11 8.09 -4.57
C GLY A 50 7.87 8.98 -3.59
N ILE A 51 8.49 8.35 -2.58
CA ILE A 51 9.41 9.04 -1.69
C ILE A 51 10.68 9.39 -2.46
N SER A 52 11.17 10.62 -2.33
CA SER A 52 12.42 11.04 -2.99
C SER A 52 13.61 10.40 -2.29
N LEU A 53 14.02 9.23 -2.75
CA LEU A 53 15.15 8.46 -2.21
C LEU A 53 16.50 9.19 -2.38
N LYS A 54 16.59 10.14 -3.32
CA LYS A 54 17.77 11.02 -3.46
C LYS A 54 17.95 11.95 -2.26
N VAL A 55 16.86 12.31 -1.59
CA VAL A 55 16.86 13.19 -0.42
C VAL A 55 16.91 12.37 0.87
N GLN A 56 16.33 11.17 0.86
CA GLN A 56 16.25 10.27 2.01
C GLN A 56 17.20 9.09 1.79
N THR A 57 18.51 9.34 1.86
CA THR A 57 19.56 8.36 1.53
C THR A 57 19.58 7.19 2.51
N GLU A 58 19.40 7.44 3.79
CA GLU A 58 19.38 6.41 4.83
C GLU A 58 18.22 5.44 4.64
N LEU A 59 17.07 5.96 4.19
CA LEU A 59 15.91 5.14 3.81
C LEU A 59 16.22 4.32 2.54
N ALA A 60 16.88 4.92 1.55
CA ALA A 60 17.24 4.24 0.32
C ALA A 60 18.21 3.08 0.55
N ASP A 61 19.16 3.25 1.47
CA ASP A 61 20.20 2.26 1.74
C ASP A 61 19.66 1.07 2.55
N ASN A 62 18.81 1.34 3.55
CA ASN A 62 18.45 0.32 4.55
C ASN A 62 17.04 -0.27 4.38
N VAL A 63 16.15 0.33 3.58
CA VAL A 63 14.73 -0.04 3.53
C VAL A 63 14.29 -0.39 2.12
N ASP A 64 13.46 -1.42 2.01
CA ASP A 64 12.86 -1.90 0.75
C ASP A 64 11.34 -1.80 0.76
N PHE A 65 10.73 -2.04 1.91
CA PHE A 65 9.29 -2.07 2.13
C PHE A 65 8.86 -1.23 3.33
N ILE A 66 7.68 -0.63 3.20
CA ILE A 66 6.99 0.07 4.27
C ILE A 66 5.71 -0.69 4.54
N PHE A 67 5.45 -0.98 5.82
CA PHE A 67 4.21 -1.58 6.28
C PHE A 67 3.48 -0.58 7.19
N LEU A 68 2.20 -0.39 6.91
CA LEU A 68 1.31 0.43 7.72
C LEU A 68 0.21 -0.46 8.30
N GLU A 69 0.28 -0.71 9.61
CA GLU A 69 -0.78 -1.41 10.34
C GLU A 69 -1.86 -0.39 10.74
N ILE A 70 -3.09 -0.62 10.31
CA ILE A 70 -4.26 0.22 10.58
C ILE A 70 -5.42 -0.60 11.15
N GLU A 71 -6.29 0.07 11.89
CA GLU A 71 -7.53 -0.51 12.43
C GLU A 71 -8.72 0.34 11.94
N ILE A 72 -9.66 -0.26 11.21
CA ILE A 72 -10.89 0.38 10.74
C ILE A 72 -12.06 -0.48 11.22
N ASN A 73 -13.05 0.11 11.91
CA ASN A 73 -14.20 -0.60 12.46
C ASN A 73 -13.84 -1.85 13.31
N LYS A 74 -12.74 -1.77 14.07
CA LYS A 74 -12.14 -2.85 14.90
C LYS A 74 -11.46 -3.99 14.11
N GLU A 75 -11.59 -4.00 12.80
CA GLU A 75 -10.82 -4.89 11.91
C GLU A 75 -9.41 -4.32 11.70
N LYS A 76 -8.43 -5.19 11.53
CA LYS A 76 -7.01 -4.82 11.44
C LYS A 76 -6.45 -5.20 10.10
N PHE A 77 -5.71 -4.28 9.50
CA PHE A 77 -5.12 -4.44 8.18
C PHE A 77 -3.67 -4.01 8.22
N THR A 78 -2.84 -4.65 7.41
CA THR A 78 -1.47 -4.21 7.15
C THR A 78 -1.33 -3.92 5.67
N ILE A 79 -1.01 -2.67 5.32
CA ILE A 79 -0.76 -2.24 3.94
C ILE A 79 0.76 -2.21 3.73
N SER A 80 1.26 -2.99 2.79
CA SER A 80 2.67 -2.99 2.39
C SER A 80 2.87 -2.34 1.03
N ARG A 81 3.90 -1.51 0.91
CA ARG A 81 4.31 -0.85 -0.33
C ARG A 81 5.82 -0.80 -0.43
N SER A 82 6.37 -1.21 -1.58
CA SER A 82 7.82 -1.13 -1.83
C SER A 82 8.22 0.30 -2.23
N ILE A 83 9.39 0.76 -1.78
CA ILE A 83 9.90 2.11 -2.07
C ILE A 83 10.83 2.18 -3.29
N LYS A 84 11.43 1.05 -3.69
CA LYS A 84 12.43 0.99 -4.77
C LYS A 84 11.85 0.54 -6.12
N LYS A 85 11.02 -0.50 -6.11
CA LYS A 85 10.47 -1.13 -7.32
C LYS A 85 8.96 -1.31 -7.18
N ASN A 86 8.23 -1.37 -8.29
CA ASN A 86 6.78 -1.61 -8.30
C ASN A 86 5.99 -0.68 -7.37
N ILE A 87 6.38 0.60 -7.30
CA ILE A 87 5.80 1.58 -6.36
C ILE A 87 4.29 1.81 -6.56
N SER A 88 3.70 1.37 -7.67
CA SER A 88 2.26 1.46 -7.95
C SER A 88 1.43 0.33 -7.34
N VAL A 89 2.08 -0.70 -6.81
CA VAL A 89 1.45 -1.89 -6.23
C VAL A 89 1.39 -1.76 -4.71
N PHE A 90 0.23 -2.11 -4.16
CA PHE A 90 -0.03 -2.18 -2.72
C PHE A 90 -0.39 -3.63 -2.39
N TRP A 91 0.19 -4.16 -1.33
CA TRP A 91 -0.18 -5.47 -0.80
C TRP A 91 -0.99 -5.27 0.47
N LEU A 92 -2.21 -5.77 0.49
CA LEU A 92 -3.11 -5.66 1.62
C LEU A 92 -3.19 -7.01 2.34
N TYR A 93 -2.88 -7.01 3.63
CA TYR A 93 -3.06 -8.16 4.51
C TYR A 93 -4.20 -7.87 5.49
N TYR A 94 -5.10 -8.83 5.67
CA TYR A 94 -6.25 -8.74 6.60
C TYR A 94 -5.84 -9.17 8.03
N CYS A 95 -4.68 -8.71 8.48
CA CYS A 95 -4.13 -9.05 9.79
C CYS A 95 -3.16 -7.97 10.31
N ARG A 96 -2.64 -8.21 11.51
CA ARG A 96 -1.54 -7.43 12.12
C ARG A 96 -0.22 -7.78 11.45
N PHE A 97 0.76 -6.88 11.52
CA PHE A 97 2.07 -7.08 10.91
C PHE A 97 2.75 -8.39 11.35
N ASN A 98 2.67 -8.74 12.64
CA ASN A 98 3.30 -9.94 13.19
C ASN A 98 2.76 -11.26 12.59
N SER A 99 1.59 -11.24 11.97
CA SER A 99 0.94 -12.44 11.44
C SER A 99 0.94 -12.48 9.91
N ILE A 100 1.63 -11.58 9.21
CA ILE A 100 1.56 -11.49 7.74
C ILE A 100 2.02 -12.77 7.02
N ASN A 101 2.91 -13.55 7.63
CA ASN A 101 3.40 -14.82 7.07
C ASN A 101 2.34 -15.93 7.05
N GLU A 102 1.26 -15.76 7.83
CA GLU A 102 0.15 -16.69 7.94
C GLU A 102 -1.03 -16.30 7.04
N TYR A 103 -0.91 -15.22 6.27
CA TYR A 103 -1.99 -14.63 5.47
C TYR A 103 -1.57 -14.46 4.01
N ILE A 104 -2.54 -14.58 3.09
CA ILE A 104 -2.33 -14.35 1.66
C ILE A 104 -2.65 -12.88 1.36
N PRO A 105 -1.66 -12.07 0.92
CA PRO A 105 -1.93 -10.68 0.60
C PRO A 105 -2.77 -10.54 -0.67
N GLU A 106 -3.61 -9.51 -0.67
CA GLU A 106 -4.31 -9.05 -1.87
C GLU A 106 -3.46 -8.00 -2.58
N LYS A 107 -3.24 -8.19 -3.88
CA LYS A 107 -2.50 -7.24 -4.71
C LYS A 107 -3.45 -6.19 -5.26
N LEU A 108 -3.26 -4.94 -4.84
CA LEU A 108 -4.10 -3.81 -5.22
C LEU A 108 -3.29 -2.77 -6.01
N ASN A 109 -3.93 -2.14 -6.99
CA ASN A 109 -3.48 -0.85 -7.52
C ASN A 109 -4.03 0.31 -6.67
N LYS A 110 -3.61 1.54 -6.99
CA LYS A 110 -4.07 2.73 -6.24
C LYS A 110 -5.59 2.84 -6.21
N LYS A 111 -6.27 2.68 -7.35
CA LYS A 111 -7.73 2.85 -7.43
C LYS A 111 -8.45 1.84 -6.55
N GLU A 112 -8.03 0.57 -6.62
CA GLU A 112 -8.57 -0.51 -5.80
C GLU A 112 -8.32 -0.27 -4.30
N LEU A 113 -7.12 0.20 -3.91
CA LEU A 113 -6.86 0.60 -2.52
C LEU A 113 -7.79 1.73 -2.07
N GLN A 114 -7.98 2.76 -2.89
CA GLN A 114 -8.87 3.87 -2.54
C GLN A 114 -10.32 3.39 -2.41
N SER A 115 -10.80 2.54 -3.32
CA SER A 115 -12.13 1.93 -3.24
C SER A 115 -12.29 1.06 -1.99
N PHE A 116 -11.27 0.26 -1.64
CA PHE A 116 -11.23 -0.52 -0.40
C PHE A 116 -11.34 0.37 0.83
N LEU A 117 -10.53 1.44 0.93
CA LEU A 117 -10.56 2.35 2.06
C LEU A 117 -11.90 3.09 2.16
N MET A 118 -12.46 3.56 1.03
CA MET A 118 -13.81 4.16 0.98
C MET A 118 -14.89 3.20 1.50
N LYS A 119 -14.87 1.95 1.04
CA LYS A 119 -15.81 0.92 1.47
C LYS A 119 -15.68 0.66 2.98
N LYS A 120 -14.45 0.55 3.50
CA LYS A 120 -14.21 0.29 4.93
C LYS A 120 -14.62 1.44 5.84
N ILE A 121 -14.59 2.70 5.39
CA ILE A 121 -15.19 3.82 6.14
C ILE A 121 -16.71 3.93 5.96
N GLY A 122 -17.33 3.09 5.11
CA GLY A 122 -18.77 3.04 4.88
C GLY A 122 -19.30 4.02 3.83
N ALA A 123 -18.43 4.74 3.13
CA ALA A 123 -18.82 5.74 2.14
C ALA A 123 -19.05 5.10 0.76
N MET A 124 -20.18 5.44 0.13
CA MET A 124 -20.47 5.07 -1.26
C MET A 124 -19.61 5.90 -2.22
N GLU A 125 -19.08 5.28 -3.27
CA GLU A 125 -18.35 5.99 -4.32
C GLU A 125 -19.27 6.98 -5.05
N PHE A 126 -18.86 8.24 -5.13
CA PHE A 126 -19.57 9.25 -5.90
C PHE A 126 -18.83 9.57 -7.19
N LYS A 127 -19.55 9.65 -8.30
CA LYS A 127 -19.01 10.00 -9.61
C LYS A 127 -19.70 11.26 -10.10
N LYS A 128 -18.92 12.30 -10.41
CA LYS A 128 -19.42 13.52 -11.02
C LYS A 128 -19.08 13.54 -12.51
N THR A 129 -20.05 13.92 -13.33
CA THR A 129 -19.83 14.16 -14.75
C THR A 129 -19.11 15.50 -14.93
N LYS A 130 -18.06 15.51 -15.77
CA LYS A 130 -17.29 16.70 -16.14
C LYS A 130 -16.98 16.67 -17.63
N ASN A 131 -16.73 17.82 -18.25
CA ASN A 131 -16.20 17.86 -19.61
C ASN A 131 -14.77 17.30 -19.61
N LYS A 132 -14.45 16.51 -20.64
CA LYS A 132 -13.11 16.03 -20.93
C LYS A 132 -12.21 17.24 -21.20
N ALA A 133 -10.97 17.19 -20.73
CA ALA A 133 -10.03 18.28 -20.94
C ALA A 133 -9.90 18.56 -22.45
N ARG A 134 -10.19 19.80 -22.87
CA ARG A 134 -10.13 20.27 -24.26
C ARG A 134 -11.09 19.56 -25.22
N SER A 135 -12.21 19.02 -24.73
CA SER A 135 -13.27 18.43 -25.55
C SER A 135 -14.67 18.69 -24.96
N ASN A 136 -15.69 18.68 -25.81
CA ASN A 136 -17.10 18.73 -25.39
C ASN A 136 -17.63 17.35 -24.95
N GLU A 137 -16.82 16.30 -25.03
CA GLU A 137 -17.15 14.97 -24.53
C GLU A 137 -17.23 14.97 -23.00
N LEU A 138 -18.26 14.34 -22.45
CA LEU A 138 -18.41 14.16 -21.01
C LEU A 138 -17.55 12.97 -20.54
N THR A 139 -16.90 13.14 -19.39
CA THR A 139 -16.17 12.11 -18.65
C THR A 139 -16.66 12.07 -17.22
N THR A 140 -16.50 10.94 -16.53
CA THR A 140 -16.85 10.83 -15.11
C THR A 140 -15.58 10.87 -14.28
N GLU A 141 -15.62 11.62 -13.18
CA GLU A 141 -14.55 11.65 -12.19
C GLU A 141 -15.07 11.17 -10.84
N THR A 142 -14.36 10.21 -10.25
CA THR A 142 -14.71 9.60 -8.97
C THR A 142 -14.08 10.38 -7.81
N ILE A 143 -14.86 10.61 -6.76
CA ILE A 143 -14.33 11.08 -5.47
C ILE A 143 -13.77 9.87 -4.73
N SER A 144 -12.51 9.98 -4.32
CA SER A 144 -11.71 8.90 -3.75
C SER A 144 -11.45 9.13 -2.26
N PHE A 145 -10.95 8.11 -1.56
CA PHE A 145 -10.54 8.25 -0.16
C PHE A 145 -9.50 9.36 0.04
N ARG A 146 -8.63 9.62 -0.94
CA ARG A 146 -7.69 10.76 -0.92
C ARG A 146 -8.38 12.11 -0.76
N ASP A 147 -9.60 12.25 -1.26
CA ASP A 147 -10.35 13.50 -1.20
C ASP A 147 -10.89 13.77 0.20
N ILE A 148 -11.40 12.74 0.88
CA ILE A 148 -11.74 12.79 2.31
C ILE A 148 -10.48 12.94 3.16
N TYR A 149 -9.40 12.24 2.82
CA TYR A 149 -8.13 12.26 3.56
C TYR A 149 -7.46 13.64 3.61
N ARG A 150 -7.80 14.58 2.70
CA ARG A 150 -7.35 15.98 2.81
C ARG A 150 -7.84 16.67 4.08
N TYR A 151 -8.98 16.27 4.63
CA TYR A 151 -9.47 16.73 5.93
C TYR A 151 -8.80 16.02 7.11
N CYS A 152 -8.01 14.97 6.86
CA CYS A 152 -7.27 14.24 7.88
C CYS A 152 -5.79 14.62 7.92
N PHE A 153 -5.18 15.05 6.82
CA PHE A 153 -3.74 15.30 6.74
C PHE A 153 -3.44 16.68 6.17
N VAL A 154 -2.78 17.51 6.99
CA VAL A 154 -2.28 18.83 6.59
C VAL A 154 -0.77 18.84 6.71
N ASN A 155 -0.09 19.16 5.60
CA ASN A 155 1.36 19.27 5.58
C ASN A 155 1.83 20.66 6.05
N GLN A 156 3.14 20.81 6.29
CA GLN A 156 3.77 22.04 6.77
C GLN A 156 3.63 23.25 5.83
N HIS A 157 3.49 22.99 4.52
CA HIS A 157 3.37 24.04 3.51
C HIS A 157 1.93 24.50 3.31
N ASP A 158 0.95 23.71 3.74
CA ASP A 158 -0.48 23.98 3.60
C ASP A 158 -1.08 24.59 4.87
N LEU A 159 -0.58 24.21 6.05
CA LEU A 159 -1.05 24.76 7.32
C LEU A 159 -0.66 26.24 7.46
N GLY A 160 -1.63 27.09 7.81
CA GLY A 160 -1.47 28.54 7.92
C GLY A 160 -1.23 29.25 6.59
N THR A 161 -1.56 28.63 5.45
CA THR A 161 -1.43 29.24 4.12
C THR A 161 -2.74 29.19 3.33
N HIS A 162 -2.79 29.96 2.23
CA HIS A 162 -3.90 29.93 1.27
C HIS A 162 -4.04 28.60 0.52
N ASN A 163 -3.10 27.65 0.66
CA ASN A 163 -3.18 26.34 0.03
C ASN A 163 -3.92 25.29 0.87
N PHE A 164 -4.65 25.71 1.90
CA PHE A 164 -5.46 24.82 2.73
C PHE A 164 -6.37 23.91 1.87
N LEU A 165 -6.43 22.62 2.22
CA LEU A 165 -7.13 21.59 1.44
C LEU A 165 -6.71 21.53 -0.05
N SER A 166 -5.47 21.90 -0.36
CA SER A 166 -4.92 21.99 -1.72
C SER A 166 -5.70 22.93 -2.64
N TYR A 167 -6.14 24.08 -2.12
CA TYR A 167 -6.94 25.06 -2.87
C TYR A 167 -6.29 25.55 -4.18
N ASN A 168 -4.96 25.64 -4.22
CA ASN A 168 -4.23 26.09 -5.42
C ASN A 168 -4.25 25.07 -6.57
N GLU A 169 -4.73 23.83 -6.33
CA GLU A 169 -4.89 22.82 -7.36
C GLU A 169 -6.36 22.73 -7.81
N PRO A 170 -6.74 23.26 -9.00
CA PRO A 170 -8.14 23.34 -9.42
C PRO A 170 -8.87 21.98 -9.40
N MET A 171 -8.16 20.91 -9.78
CA MET A 171 -8.68 19.53 -9.81
C MET A 171 -8.94 18.93 -8.42
N LYS A 172 -8.33 19.48 -7.36
CA LYS A 172 -8.61 19.08 -5.98
C LYS A 172 -9.64 20.01 -5.36
N ARG A 173 -9.50 21.32 -5.58
CA ARG A 173 -10.39 22.37 -5.08
C ARG A 173 -11.86 22.06 -5.37
N TYR A 174 -12.19 21.73 -6.62
CA TYR A 174 -13.59 21.49 -7.00
C TYR A 174 -14.22 20.26 -6.30
N LYS A 175 -13.39 19.34 -5.79
CA LYS A 175 -13.84 18.15 -5.05
C LYS A 175 -14.05 18.41 -3.57
N ASN A 176 -13.53 19.50 -3.01
CA ASN A 176 -13.56 19.74 -1.57
C ASN A 176 -14.99 19.88 -1.02
N PRO A 177 -15.92 20.64 -1.65
CA PRO A 177 -17.31 20.70 -1.20
C PRO A 177 -18.00 19.34 -1.25
N ILE A 178 -17.77 18.58 -2.34
CA ILE A 178 -18.35 17.23 -2.51
C ILE A 178 -17.81 16.29 -1.43
N SER A 179 -16.52 16.38 -1.11
CA SER A 179 -15.88 15.55 -0.07
C SER A 179 -16.41 15.88 1.31
N PHE A 180 -16.71 17.15 1.58
CA PHE A 180 -17.40 17.57 2.80
C PHE A 180 -18.80 16.94 2.86
N GLU A 181 -19.59 17.05 1.78
CA GLU A 181 -20.91 16.42 1.73
C GLU A 181 -20.83 14.91 1.91
N MET A 182 -19.81 14.25 1.37
CA MET A 182 -19.55 12.83 1.64
C MET A 182 -19.31 12.59 3.13
N ILE A 183 -18.41 13.32 3.77
CA ILE A 183 -18.08 13.14 5.19
C ILE A 183 -19.33 13.12 6.09
N PHE A 184 -20.32 13.96 5.76
CA PHE A 184 -21.57 14.12 6.52
C PHE A 184 -22.78 13.35 5.96
N ASP A 185 -22.60 12.55 4.91
CA ASP A 185 -23.67 11.81 4.20
C ASP A 185 -24.80 12.73 3.70
N LEU A 186 -24.39 13.84 3.09
CA LEU A 186 -25.26 14.87 2.51
C LEU A 186 -25.39 14.77 0.99
N ILE A 187 -24.64 13.88 0.33
CA ILE A 187 -24.75 13.69 -1.13
C ILE A 187 -26.15 13.19 -1.51
N ASP A 188 -26.71 13.80 -2.55
CA ASP A 188 -27.94 13.37 -3.20
C ASP A 188 -27.63 12.35 -4.31
N PHE A 189 -27.66 11.08 -3.93
CA PHE A 189 -27.68 9.98 -4.88
C PHE A 189 -29.10 9.85 -5.46
N SER A 190 -29.19 9.78 -6.78
CA SER A 190 -30.42 9.42 -7.48
C SER A 190 -30.83 7.97 -7.17
N GLN A 191 -32.11 7.66 -7.35
CA GLN A 191 -32.60 6.28 -7.20
C GLN A 191 -31.84 5.30 -8.12
N ASN A 192 -31.52 5.71 -9.34
CA ASN A 192 -30.76 4.90 -10.29
C ASN A 192 -29.33 4.61 -9.81
N GLU A 193 -28.65 5.58 -9.19
CA GLU A 193 -27.31 5.38 -8.63
C GLU A 193 -27.34 4.42 -7.44
N LEU A 194 -28.33 4.56 -6.55
CA LEU A 194 -28.53 3.65 -5.43
C LEU A 194 -28.84 2.22 -5.90
N GLN A 195 -29.73 2.06 -6.88
CA GLN A 195 -30.04 0.76 -7.48
C GLN A 195 -28.82 0.13 -8.16
N THR A 196 -28.00 0.93 -8.86
CA THR A 196 -26.76 0.47 -9.49
C THR A 196 -25.77 -0.04 -8.46
N GLU A 197 -25.59 0.68 -7.34
CA GLU A 197 -24.67 0.25 -6.28
C GLU A 197 -25.20 -0.98 -5.52
N ILE A 198 -26.52 -1.06 -5.29
CA ILE A 198 -27.19 -2.25 -4.73
C ILE A 198 -26.90 -3.47 -5.61
N ALA A 199 -27.08 -3.36 -6.93
CA ALA A 199 -26.82 -4.46 -7.87
C ALA A 199 -25.34 -4.88 -7.86
N LYS A 200 -24.42 -3.91 -7.81
CA LYS A 200 -22.98 -4.16 -7.73
C LYS A 200 -22.59 -4.90 -6.44
N ILE A 201 -23.08 -4.47 -5.28
CA ILE A 201 -22.81 -5.14 -4.00
C ILE A 201 -23.42 -6.54 -3.98
N GLN A 202 -24.63 -6.72 -4.51
CA GLN A 202 -25.26 -8.05 -4.61
C GLN A 202 -24.41 -9.01 -5.47
N ASN A 203 -23.89 -8.54 -6.61
CA ASN A 203 -23.01 -9.34 -7.45
C ASN A 203 -21.69 -9.68 -6.74
N GLN A 204 -21.10 -8.71 -6.00
CA GLN A 204 -19.89 -8.94 -5.21
C GLN A 204 -20.09 -10.00 -4.12
N ILE A 205 -21.24 -9.98 -3.42
CA ILE A 205 -21.60 -11.01 -2.43
C ILE A 205 -21.61 -12.39 -3.10
N ASN A 206 -22.33 -12.53 -4.21
CA ASN A 206 -22.45 -13.81 -4.91
C ASN A 206 -21.09 -14.32 -5.44
N GLU A 207 -20.23 -13.44 -5.94
CA GLU A 207 -18.88 -13.78 -6.38
C GLU A 207 -17.99 -14.23 -5.22
N ASN A 208 -18.07 -13.55 -4.09
CA ASN A 208 -17.29 -13.88 -2.90
C ASN A 208 -17.78 -15.19 -2.25
N GLU A 209 -19.08 -15.45 -2.23
CA GLU A 209 -19.63 -16.75 -1.80
C GLU A 209 -19.12 -17.89 -2.70
N LYS A 210 -19.12 -17.73 -4.03
CA LYS A 210 -18.52 -18.73 -4.94
C LYS A 210 -17.03 -18.94 -4.70
N LYS A 211 -16.26 -17.87 -4.47
CA LYS A 211 -14.82 -17.98 -4.14
C LYS A 211 -14.60 -18.74 -2.85
N LYS A 212 -15.43 -18.46 -1.83
CA LYS A 212 -15.40 -19.17 -0.55
C LYS A 212 -15.65 -20.66 -0.76
N ASP A 213 -16.70 -21.02 -1.50
CA ASP A 213 -17.06 -22.42 -1.77
C ASP A 213 -15.92 -23.15 -2.52
N ASN A 214 -15.26 -22.48 -3.47
CA ASN A 214 -14.10 -23.04 -4.17
C ASN A 214 -12.90 -23.30 -3.24
N LEU A 215 -12.65 -22.40 -2.28
CA LEU A 215 -11.57 -22.56 -1.30
C LEU A 215 -11.90 -23.64 -0.27
N GLU A 216 -13.15 -23.75 0.17
CA GLU A 216 -13.62 -24.85 1.01
C GLU A 216 -13.46 -26.19 0.27
N GLY A 217 -13.84 -26.27 -1.00
CA GLY A 217 -13.59 -27.46 -1.84
C GLY A 217 -12.11 -27.78 -2.06
N TYR A 218 -11.22 -26.79 -2.09
CA TYR A 218 -9.77 -27.01 -2.14
C TYR A 218 -9.23 -27.64 -0.84
N LEU A 219 -9.77 -27.24 0.32
CA LEU A 219 -9.42 -27.84 1.61
C LEU A 219 -9.94 -29.28 1.73
N ASP A 220 -11.14 -29.53 1.22
CA ASP A 220 -11.73 -30.89 1.16
C ASP A 220 -10.84 -31.85 0.36
N GLN A 221 -10.31 -31.41 -0.79
CA GLN A 221 -9.41 -32.23 -1.62
C GLN A 221 -8.07 -32.58 -0.94
N ARG A 222 -7.66 -31.81 0.07
CA ARG A 222 -6.42 -32.02 0.84
C ARG A 222 -6.66 -32.72 2.18
N ASP A 223 -7.89 -33.17 2.45
CA ASP A 223 -8.29 -33.76 3.74
C ASP A 223 -7.97 -32.85 4.95
N ASN A 224 -8.00 -31.53 4.75
CA ASN A 224 -7.68 -30.51 5.74
C ASN A 224 -8.91 -29.64 6.02
N THR A 225 -10.02 -30.27 6.42
CA THR A 225 -11.32 -29.60 6.61
C THR A 225 -11.53 -29.06 8.02
N ASP A 226 -10.87 -29.66 9.02
CA ASP A 226 -10.89 -29.21 10.41
C ASP A 226 -9.66 -28.35 10.72
N TYR A 227 -9.92 -27.10 11.10
CA TYR A 227 -8.87 -26.15 11.48
C TYR A 227 -8.14 -26.57 12.77
N SER A 228 -8.82 -27.21 13.73
CA SER A 228 -8.21 -27.64 14.99
C SER A 228 -7.20 -28.76 14.74
N ASP A 229 -7.61 -29.79 14.00
CA ASP A 229 -6.73 -30.91 13.61
C ASP A 229 -5.53 -30.41 12.79
N LEU A 230 -5.74 -29.44 11.88
CA LEU A 230 -4.66 -28.82 11.14
C LEU A 230 -3.62 -28.15 12.07
N LEU A 231 -4.07 -27.40 13.08
CA LEU A 231 -3.17 -26.75 14.04
C LEU A 231 -2.41 -27.78 14.89
N ASP A 232 -3.07 -28.85 15.33
CA ASP A 232 -2.44 -29.93 16.09
C ASP A 232 -1.34 -30.63 15.27
N ARG A 233 -1.61 -30.89 13.98
CA ARG A 233 -0.61 -31.44 13.06
C ARG A 233 0.58 -30.51 12.87
N ILE A 234 0.35 -29.20 12.69
CA ILE A 234 1.43 -28.20 12.58
C ILE A 234 2.27 -28.19 13.87
N GLY A 235 1.64 -28.16 15.03
CA GLY A 235 2.33 -28.18 16.32
C GLY A 235 3.18 -29.43 16.52
N ASN A 236 2.69 -30.60 16.10
CA ASN A 236 3.46 -31.85 16.14
C ASN A 236 4.72 -31.77 15.24
N TYR A 237 4.62 -31.19 14.05
CA TYR A 237 5.79 -30.96 13.20
C TYR A 237 6.78 -29.98 13.84
N ASP A 238 6.29 -28.86 14.41
CA ASP A 238 7.12 -27.90 15.14
C ASP A 238 7.90 -28.59 16.27
N ASP A 239 7.23 -29.38 17.11
CA ASP A 239 7.84 -30.13 18.21
C ASP A 239 8.91 -31.12 17.72
N GLN A 240 8.64 -31.85 16.65
CA GLN A 240 9.59 -32.80 16.05
C GLN A 240 10.83 -32.08 15.46
N ILE A 241 10.62 -30.95 14.79
CA ILE A 241 11.71 -30.14 14.23
C ILE A 241 12.58 -29.59 15.37
N ASP A 242 11.97 -29.06 16.43
CA ASP A 242 12.69 -28.56 17.60
C ASP A 242 13.48 -29.66 18.30
N GLU A 243 12.93 -30.87 18.44
CA GLU A 243 13.65 -32.02 18.99
C GLU A 243 14.89 -32.36 18.15
N LEU A 244 14.76 -32.36 16.83
CA LEU A 244 15.86 -32.62 15.89
C LEU A 244 16.92 -31.50 15.93
N ILE A 245 16.51 -30.23 16.05
CA ILE A 245 17.43 -29.10 16.21
C ILE A 245 18.19 -29.20 17.54
N GLN A 246 17.52 -29.53 18.64
CA GLN A 246 18.17 -29.75 19.93
C GLN A 246 19.16 -30.92 19.86
N ARG A 247 18.79 -32.01 19.17
CA ARG A 247 19.68 -33.16 18.95
C ARG A 247 20.89 -32.78 18.11
N LYS A 248 20.70 -32.02 17.03
CA LYS A 248 21.77 -31.46 16.20
C LYS A 248 22.73 -30.62 17.03
N ASN A 249 22.21 -29.71 17.86
CA ASN A 249 23.01 -28.86 18.73
C ASN A 249 23.82 -29.66 19.77
N LYS A 250 23.24 -30.74 20.34
CA LYS A 250 23.96 -31.66 21.24
C LYS A 250 25.10 -32.38 20.52
N ILE A 251 24.91 -32.82 19.29
CA ILE A 251 25.95 -33.48 18.48
C ILE A 251 27.07 -32.50 18.14
N ILE A 252 26.73 -31.27 17.72
CA ILE A 252 27.72 -30.21 17.43
C ILE A 252 28.54 -29.88 18.69
N LYS A 253 27.90 -29.76 19.86
CA LYS A 253 28.60 -29.54 21.13
C LYS A 253 29.56 -30.69 21.47
N ARG A 254 29.15 -31.94 21.29
CA ARG A 254 30.02 -33.13 21.50
C ARG A 254 31.18 -33.18 20.52
N GLN A 255 30.94 -32.83 19.26
CA GLN A 255 31.98 -32.73 18.24
C GLN A 255 33.01 -31.65 18.61
N ASN A 256 32.57 -30.47 19.05
CA ASN A 256 33.47 -29.41 19.48
C ASN A 256 34.28 -29.77 20.73
N GLN A 257 33.68 -30.50 21.68
CA GLN A 257 34.38 -31.01 22.88
C GLN A 257 35.40 -32.12 22.57
N GLN A 258 35.13 -32.99 21.58
CA GLN A 258 36.11 -34.01 21.14
C GLN A 258 37.22 -33.43 20.25
N ASN A 259 37.00 -32.28 19.62
CA ASN A 259 37.92 -31.68 18.65
C ASN A 259 38.99 -30.75 19.27
N GLU A 260 38.97 -30.46 20.57
CA GLU A 260 40.06 -29.73 21.25
C GLU A 260 41.38 -30.53 21.32
N ILE A 261 41.37 -31.82 20.98
CA ILE A 261 42.52 -32.74 21.18
C ILE A 261 43.33 -33.00 19.87
N ALA A 262 42.89 -32.59 18.68
CA ALA A 262 43.58 -32.91 17.43
C ALA A 262 43.70 -31.75 16.43
N THR A 263 44.93 -31.27 16.20
CA THR A 263 45.30 -30.27 15.18
C THR A 263 44.95 -30.69 13.73
N SER A 264 44.78 -31.98 13.47
CA SER A 264 44.42 -32.55 12.15
C SER A 264 42.98 -32.26 11.71
N ASN A 265 42.08 -31.88 12.62
CA ASN A 265 40.66 -31.63 12.31
C ASN A 265 40.38 -30.26 11.67
N LYS A 266 41.31 -29.30 11.79
CA LYS A 266 41.11 -27.94 11.28
C LYS A 266 41.07 -27.93 9.75
N ASP A 267 41.98 -28.66 9.12
CA ASP A 267 42.06 -28.78 7.66
C ASP A 267 40.89 -29.60 7.10
N TYR A 268 40.48 -30.68 7.78
CA TYR A 268 39.27 -31.44 7.41
C TYR A 268 38.01 -30.57 7.43
N VAL A 269 37.77 -29.80 8.50
CA VAL A 269 36.61 -28.89 8.60
C VAL A 269 36.68 -27.78 7.54
N LEU A 270 37.87 -27.24 7.26
CA LEU A 270 38.07 -26.24 6.21
C LEU A 270 37.73 -26.79 4.83
N LEU A 271 38.27 -27.96 4.46
CA LEU A 271 37.97 -28.63 3.20
C LEU A 271 36.47 -28.96 3.07
N ASN A 272 35.84 -29.48 4.14
CA ASN A 272 34.42 -29.82 4.11
C ASN A 272 33.54 -28.57 3.98
N SER A 273 33.94 -27.46 4.62
CA SER A 273 33.28 -26.16 4.46
C SER A 273 33.43 -25.60 3.03
N GLU A 274 34.58 -25.80 2.39
CA GLU A 274 34.80 -25.43 0.99
C GLU A 274 33.98 -26.30 0.03
N ILE A 275 33.87 -27.60 0.28
CA ILE A 275 33.02 -28.52 -0.51
C ILE A 275 31.56 -28.10 -0.40
N ASN A 276 31.07 -27.82 0.81
CA ASN A 276 29.69 -27.35 1.02
C ASN A 276 29.42 -26.00 0.35
N LYS A 277 30.41 -25.07 0.38
CA LYS A 277 30.31 -23.80 -0.36
C LYS A 277 30.25 -24.05 -1.86
N LEU A 278 31.10 -24.92 -2.41
CA LEU A 278 31.05 -25.30 -3.83
C LEU A 278 29.72 -25.95 -4.20
N ASP A 279 29.13 -26.76 -3.33
CA ASP A 279 27.81 -27.36 -3.56
C ASP A 279 26.70 -26.31 -3.57
N SER A 280 26.69 -25.39 -2.60
CA SER A 280 25.75 -24.26 -2.60
C SER A 280 25.90 -23.40 -3.86
N GLU A 281 27.13 -23.13 -4.30
CA GLU A 281 27.40 -22.37 -5.52
C GLU A 281 26.94 -23.12 -6.78
N ILE A 282 27.17 -24.44 -6.85
CA ILE A 282 26.71 -25.27 -7.98
C ILE A 282 25.17 -25.31 -8.01
N GLU A 283 24.50 -25.47 -6.87
CA GLU A 283 23.03 -25.43 -6.81
C GLU A 283 22.48 -24.06 -7.21
N GLN A 284 23.11 -22.97 -6.78
CA GLN A 284 22.72 -21.63 -7.18
C GLN A 284 22.87 -21.42 -8.68
N ILE A 285 23.97 -21.89 -9.29
CA ILE A 285 24.17 -21.81 -10.74
C ILE A 285 23.17 -22.71 -11.49
N LYS A 286 22.88 -23.93 -11.00
CA LYS A 286 21.85 -24.80 -11.58
C LYS A 286 20.47 -24.18 -11.52
N LYS A 287 20.13 -23.49 -10.42
CA LYS A 287 18.88 -22.73 -10.29
C LYS A 287 18.82 -21.59 -11.30
N GLN A 288 19.91 -20.84 -11.47
CA GLN A 288 20.01 -19.81 -12.51
C GLN A 288 19.81 -20.38 -13.92
N ILE A 289 20.41 -21.53 -14.24
CA ILE A 289 20.18 -22.22 -15.52
C ILE A 289 18.70 -22.58 -15.68
N LYS A 290 18.06 -23.14 -14.64
CA LYS A 290 16.63 -23.48 -14.67
C LYS A 290 15.75 -22.26 -14.89
N ASP A 291 16.06 -21.14 -14.24
CA ASP A 291 15.32 -19.88 -14.41
C ASP A 291 15.48 -19.32 -15.84
N ILE A 292 16.70 -19.40 -16.41
CA ILE A 292 16.95 -19.01 -17.80
C ILE A 292 16.21 -19.95 -18.77
N GLN A 293 16.19 -21.26 -18.51
CA GLN A 293 15.45 -22.25 -19.32
C GLN A 293 13.94 -21.99 -19.31
N LEU A 294 13.36 -21.67 -18.15
CA LEU A 294 11.95 -21.27 -18.05
C LEU A 294 11.68 -19.99 -18.86
N GLY A 295 12.64 -19.05 -18.84
CA GLY A 295 12.59 -17.84 -19.68
C GLY A 295 12.63 -18.17 -21.18
N ILE A 296 13.47 -19.12 -21.60
CA ILE A 296 13.53 -19.61 -22.99
C ILE A 296 12.19 -20.24 -23.37
N THR A 297 11.62 -21.13 -22.56
CA THR A 297 10.32 -21.76 -22.84
C THR A 297 9.20 -20.72 -22.97
N SER A 298 9.20 -19.69 -22.10
CA SER A 298 8.25 -18.59 -22.22
C SER A 298 8.44 -17.79 -23.51
N ASN A 299 9.68 -17.57 -23.93
CA ASN A 299 10.01 -16.84 -25.17
C ASN A 299 9.69 -17.69 -26.42
N GLU A 300 9.82 -19.01 -26.36
CA GLU A 300 9.40 -19.94 -27.42
C GLU A 300 7.87 -19.92 -27.61
N LEU A 301 7.10 -19.89 -26.50
CA LEU A 301 5.66 -19.69 -26.56
C LEU A 301 5.31 -18.34 -27.18
N LEU A 302 5.99 -17.26 -26.77
CA LEU A 302 5.79 -15.92 -27.34
C LEU A 302 6.13 -15.88 -28.84
N LEU A 303 7.16 -16.59 -29.29
CA LEU A 303 7.48 -16.75 -30.71
C LEU A 303 6.37 -17.48 -31.47
N SER A 304 5.81 -18.55 -30.89
CA SER A 304 4.66 -19.25 -31.45
C SER A 304 3.47 -18.30 -31.64
N ASP A 305 3.19 -17.45 -30.64
CA ASP A 305 2.12 -16.46 -30.70
C ASP A 305 2.39 -15.42 -31.81
N TYR A 306 3.60 -14.88 -31.90
CA TYR A 306 3.97 -13.94 -32.99
C TYR A 306 3.91 -14.59 -34.37
N HIS A 307 4.27 -15.87 -34.49
CA HIS A 307 4.12 -16.60 -35.75
C HIS A 307 2.65 -16.81 -36.12
N SER A 308 1.77 -17.08 -35.15
CA SER A 308 0.32 -17.15 -35.36
C SER A 308 -0.24 -15.79 -35.78
N GLU A 309 0.10 -14.73 -35.06
CA GLU A 309 -0.32 -13.36 -35.37
C GLU A 309 0.13 -12.93 -36.77
N MET A 310 1.38 -13.22 -37.14
CA MET A 310 1.89 -12.97 -38.48
C MET A 310 1.09 -13.74 -39.55
N LYS A 311 0.68 -14.99 -39.27
CA LYS A 311 -0.14 -15.80 -40.19
C LYS A 311 -1.55 -15.22 -40.34
N ASP A 312 -2.17 -14.79 -39.25
CA ASP A 312 -3.50 -14.20 -39.24
C ASP A 312 -3.51 -12.86 -40.00
N ILE A 313 -2.49 -12.03 -39.82
CA ILE A 313 -2.34 -10.77 -40.53
C ILE A 313 -2.13 -11.00 -42.03
N LYS A 314 -1.27 -11.96 -42.44
CA LYS A 314 -1.09 -12.32 -43.85
C LYS A 314 -2.40 -12.84 -44.46
N THR A 315 -3.14 -13.64 -43.73
CA THR A 315 -4.43 -14.18 -44.18
C THR A 315 -5.47 -13.06 -44.31
N THR A 316 -5.47 -12.10 -43.38
CA THR A 316 -6.32 -10.91 -43.43
C THR A 316 -5.94 -10.01 -44.61
N GLU A 317 -4.65 -9.80 -44.89
CA GLU A 317 -4.16 -9.07 -46.05
C GLU A 317 -4.63 -9.74 -47.35
N GLU A 318 -4.49 -11.07 -47.47
CA GLU A 318 -4.97 -11.84 -48.62
C GLU A 318 -6.49 -11.74 -48.81
N ILE A 319 -7.26 -11.86 -47.72
CA ILE A 319 -8.73 -11.73 -47.75
C ILE A 319 -9.13 -10.32 -48.19
N ASN A 320 -8.48 -9.29 -47.65
CA ASN A 320 -8.76 -7.90 -47.99
C ASN A 320 -8.39 -7.57 -49.45
N TYR A 321 -7.35 -8.21 -49.99
CA TYR A 321 -7.01 -8.09 -51.40
C TYR A 321 -8.00 -8.82 -52.32
N LYS A 322 -8.56 -9.95 -51.89
CA LYS A 322 -9.53 -10.75 -52.66
C LYS A 322 -10.97 -10.21 -52.55
N LEU A 323 -11.35 -9.62 -51.42
CA LEU A 323 -12.66 -9.00 -51.20
C LEU A 323 -12.66 -7.53 -51.66
N LYS A 324 -12.71 -7.31 -52.98
CA LYS A 324 -13.08 -5.99 -53.52
C LYS A 324 -14.59 -5.80 -53.36
N ILE A 325 -15.03 -5.24 -52.23
CA ILE A 325 -16.46 -4.95 -51.95
C ILE A 325 -17.06 -3.95 -52.97
N SER A 326 -16.23 -3.25 -53.75
CA SER A 326 -16.65 -2.25 -54.73
C SER A 326 -17.29 -2.80 -56.02
N ASP A 327 -17.21 -4.09 -56.31
CA ASP A 327 -17.64 -4.64 -57.61
C ASP A 327 -18.95 -5.46 -57.56
N HIS A 328 -19.67 -5.46 -56.43
CA HIS A 328 -20.95 -6.15 -56.32
C HIS A 328 -22.12 -5.24 -56.75
N GLU A 329 -22.71 -5.52 -57.92
CA GLU A 329 -23.99 -4.93 -58.33
C GLU A 329 -25.12 -5.45 -57.41
N LEU A 330 -25.57 -4.61 -56.47
CA LEU A 330 -26.73 -4.92 -55.62
C LEU A 330 -28.02 -4.72 -56.42
N THR A 331 -28.79 -5.79 -56.59
CA THR A 331 -30.13 -5.76 -57.19
C THR A 331 -31.20 -5.84 -56.11
N CYS A 332 -32.27 -5.06 -56.23
CA CYS A 332 -33.40 -5.12 -55.32
C CYS A 332 -34.16 -6.46 -55.50
N PRO A 333 -34.28 -7.32 -54.47
CA PRO A 333 -34.93 -8.62 -54.61
C PRO A 333 -36.47 -8.53 -54.81
N LEU A 334 -37.06 -7.34 -54.68
CA LEU A 334 -38.50 -7.11 -54.89
C LEU A 334 -38.84 -6.64 -56.32
N CYS A 335 -37.92 -5.98 -57.03
CA CYS A 335 -38.22 -5.43 -58.36
C CYS A 335 -37.05 -5.50 -59.36
N ASN A 336 -35.95 -6.18 -59.01
CA ASN A 336 -34.77 -6.43 -59.83
C ASN A 336 -34.07 -5.18 -60.41
N SER A 337 -34.33 -3.99 -59.85
CA SER A 337 -33.63 -2.77 -60.24
C SER A 337 -32.24 -2.69 -59.59
N ARG A 338 -31.25 -2.19 -60.34
CA ARG A 338 -29.87 -1.98 -59.86
C ARG A 338 -29.84 -0.79 -58.91
N VAL A 339 -29.39 -1.01 -57.68
CA VAL A 339 -29.21 0.06 -56.69
C VAL A 339 -27.80 0.63 -56.86
N LYS A 340 -27.69 1.91 -57.22
CA LYS A 340 -26.38 2.61 -57.18
C LYS A 340 -26.00 2.83 -55.72
N ASN A 341 -24.88 2.26 -55.31
CA ASN A 341 -24.39 2.34 -53.93
C ASN A 341 -23.61 3.65 -53.75
N GLU A 342 -24.29 4.76 -53.41
CA GLU A 342 -23.66 6.08 -53.23
C GLU A 342 -23.02 6.29 -51.84
N LEU A 343 -22.97 5.26 -50.99
CA LEU A 343 -22.47 5.34 -49.60
C LEU A 343 -20.95 5.13 -49.43
N HIS A 344 -20.17 5.05 -50.51
CA HIS A 344 -18.71 4.89 -50.44
C HIS A 344 -17.93 6.07 -51.06
N GLN A 345 -18.35 7.30 -50.79
CA GLN A 345 -17.55 8.50 -51.10
C GLN A 345 -17.00 9.25 -49.87
N GLU A 346 -17.25 8.79 -48.65
CA GLU A 346 -16.58 9.34 -47.47
C GLU A 346 -15.49 8.40 -46.94
N HIS A 347 -14.25 8.87 -47.09
CA HIS A 347 -13.04 8.37 -46.44
C HIS A 347 -12.65 6.90 -46.73
N SER A 348 -12.41 6.59 -48.00
CA SER A 348 -11.31 5.69 -48.35
C SER A 348 -9.99 6.38 -48.00
N GLN A 349 -9.65 6.41 -46.70
CA GLN A 349 -8.27 6.65 -46.28
C GLN A 349 -7.43 5.57 -46.96
N LYS A 350 -6.61 6.00 -47.92
CA LYS A 350 -5.50 5.24 -48.50
C LYS A 350 -4.53 4.88 -47.36
N SER A 351 -4.82 3.82 -46.62
CA SER A 351 -3.96 3.34 -45.54
C SER A 351 -4.21 1.87 -45.19
N SER A 352 -4.65 1.03 -46.13
CA SER A 352 -4.73 -0.42 -45.88
C SER A 352 -3.42 -1.16 -46.22
N PRO A 353 -2.74 -0.98 -47.37
CA PRO A 353 -1.60 -1.84 -47.71
C PRO A 353 -0.31 -1.49 -46.95
N GLU A 354 -0.07 -0.19 -46.69
CA GLU A 354 1.13 0.28 -46.00
C GLU A 354 1.09 -0.04 -44.51
N ASN A 355 -0.09 -0.01 -43.89
CA ASN A 355 -0.28 -0.37 -42.49
C ASN A 355 -0.01 -1.87 -42.25
N PHE A 356 -0.49 -2.77 -43.11
CA PHE A 356 -0.17 -4.20 -42.99
C PHE A 356 1.32 -4.47 -43.17
N LYS A 357 1.98 -3.81 -44.14
CA LYS A 357 3.44 -3.93 -44.32
C LYS A 357 4.22 -3.44 -43.10
N TYR A 358 3.80 -2.33 -42.49
CA TYR A 358 4.42 -1.80 -41.28
C TYR A 358 4.26 -2.77 -40.09
N ILE A 359 3.04 -3.27 -39.87
CA ILE A 359 2.74 -4.21 -38.78
C ILE A 359 3.50 -5.53 -38.99
N LEU A 360 3.54 -6.06 -40.22
CA LEU A 360 4.30 -7.26 -40.54
C LEU A 360 5.81 -7.06 -40.29
N LYS A 361 6.35 -5.89 -40.66
CA LYS A 361 7.75 -5.56 -40.39
C LYS A 361 8.05 -5.43 -38.89
N ASP A 362 7.13 -4.85 -38.13
CA ASP A 362 7.24 -4.73 -36.66
C ASP A 362 7.21 -6.11 -35.99
N ILE A 363 6.29 -6.99 -36.38
CA ILE A 363 6.23 -8.38 -35.87
C ILE A 363 7.48 -9.17 -36.26
N GLN A 364 7.98 -9.01 -37.49
CA GLN A 364 9.24 -9.63 -37.93
C GLN A 364 10.43 -9.14 -37.09
N GLN A 365 10.49 -7.86 -36.76
CA GLN A 365 11.52 -7.30 -35.91
C GLN A 365 11.42 -7.84 -34.48
N LYS A 366 10.20 -7.96 -33.93
CA LYS A 366 9.94 -8.58 -32.63
C LYS A 366 10.39 -10.06 -32.60
N ILE A 367 10.03 -10.84 -33.61
CA ILE A 367 10.49 -12.24 -33.76
C ILE A 367 12.02 -12.30 -33.75
N LYS A 368 12.68 -11.42 -34.51
CA LYS A 368 14.15 -11.37 -34.55
C LYS A 368 14.75 -11.05 -33.18
N MET A 369 14.22 -10.05 -32.48
CA MET A 369 14.69 -9.67 -31.13
C MET A 369 14.51 -10.80 -30.13
N VAL A 370 13.37 -11.51 -30.15
CA VAL A 370 13.14 -12.64 -29.24
C VAL A 370 14.09 -13.80 -29.55
N ASN A 371 14.36 -14.09 -30.83
CA ASN A 371 15.37 -15.09 -31.21
C ASN A 371 16.78 -14.71 -30.73
N GLU A 372 17.21 -13.45 -30.89
CA GLU A 372 18.50 -12.97 -30.37
C GLU A 372 18.60 -13.13 -28.84
N VAL A 373 17.49 -12.90 -28.12
CA VAL A 373 17.43 -13.12 -26.65
C VAL A 373 17.54 -14.60 -26.29
N ILE A 374 16.89 -15.50 -27.05
CA ILE A 374 16.98 -16.95 -26.85
C ILE A 374 18.41 -17.43 -27.14
N GLU A 375 19.03 -17.00 -28.24
CA GLU A 375 20.42 -17.33 -28.59
C GLU A 375 21.39 -16.88 -27.50
N GLY A 376 21.31 -15.61 -27.06
CA GLY A 376 22.15 -15.10 -25.97
C GLY A 376 21.90 -15.81 -24.63
N SER A 377 20.66 -16.26 -24.39
CA SER A 377 20.33 -17.06 -23.19
C SER A 377 20.95 -18.46 -23.26
N ASN A 378 20.95 -19.08 -24.44
CA ASN A 378 21.59 -20.38 -24.68
C ASN A 378 23.12 -20.30 -24.54
N GLU A 379 23.75 -19.27 -25.09
CA GLU A 379 25.19 -19.03 -24.90
C GLU A 379 25.55 -18.89 -23.42
N LYS A 380 24.71 -18.17 -22.66
CA LYS A 380 24.88 -18.02 -21.21
C LYS A 380 24.72 -19.32 -20.44
N ILE A 381 23.78 -20.20 -20.84
CA ILE A 381 23.66 -21.55 -20.28
C ILE A 381 24.96 -22.34 -20.52
N VAL A 382 25.52 -22.29 -21.73
CA VAL A 382 26.78 -22.97 -22.05
C VAL A 382 27.94 -22.45 -21.18
N GLU A 383 28.01 -21.14 -20.95
CA GLU A 383 29.01 -20.55 -20.06
C GLU A 383 28.84 -21.03 -18.61
N LEU A 384 27.61 -21.01 -18.09
CA LEU A 384 27.29 -21.47 -16.73
C LEU A 384 27.56 -22.97 -16.57
N ASP A 385 27.29 -23.79 -17.59
CA ASP A 385 27.65 -25.21 -17.60
C ASP A 385 29.16 -25.44 -17.59
N MET A 386 29.95 -24.62 -18.29
CA MET A 386 31.40 -24.65 -18.16
C MET A 386 31.86 -24.28 -16.74
N GLN A 387 31.22 -23.30 -16.09
CA GLN A 387 31.52 -22.95 -14.71
C GLN A 387 31.18 -24.09 -13.75
N ILE A 388 30.03 -24.75 -13.93
CA ILE A 388 29.66 -25.96 -13.19
C ILE A 388 30.71 -27.04 -13.38
N LYS A 389 31.15 -27.33 -14.61
CA LYS A 389 32.21 -28.35 -14.87
C LYS A 389 33.52 -28.01 -14.17
N ARG A 390 33.94 -26.74 -14.17
CA ARG A 390 35.16 -26.30 -13.45
C ARG A 390 35.01 -26.47 -11.94
N LYS A 391 33.87 -26.08 -11.37
CA LYS A 391 33.59 -26.23 -9.93
C LYS A 391 33.44 -27.69 -9.51
N MET A 392 32.80 -28.53 -10.34
CA MET A 392 32.72 -29.98 -10.11
C MET A 392 34.10 -30.62 -10.13
N ARG A 393 34.99 -30.23 -11.05
CA ARG A 393 36.38 -30.72 -11.06
C ARG A 393 37.15 -30.28 -9.83
N LYS A 394 36.98 -29.03 -9.37
CA LYS A 394 37.56 -28.57 -8.09
C LYS A 394 37.00 -29.35 -6.91
N LYS A 395 35.69 -29.62 -6.90
CA LYS A 395 35.02 -30.46 -5.90
C LYS A 395 35.58 -31.88 -5.90
N GLU A 396 35.78 -32.51 -7.05
CA GLU A 396 36.39 -33.85 -7.13
C GLU A 396 37.79 -33.88 -6.52
N ILE A 397 38.64 -32.89 -6.84
CA ILE A 397 40.00 -32.79 -6.29
C ILE A 397 39.95 -32.62 -4.76
N LEU A 398 39.08 -31.74 -4.27
CA LEU A 398 38.90 -31.52 -2.83
C LEU A 398 38.30 -32.73 -2.13
N SER A 399 37.39 -33.46 -2.78
CA SER A 399 36.81 -34.71 -2.26
C SER A 399 37.84 -35.83 -2.21
N LEU A 400 38.76 -35.91 -3.18
CA LEU A 400 39.89 -36.86 -3.15
C LEU A 400 40.87 -36.51 -2.01
N ALA A 401 41.18 -35.22 -1.83
CA ALA A 401 41.96 -34.76 -0.68
C ALA A 401 41.22 -35.08 0.63
N LEU A 402 39.92 -34.80 0.72
CA LEU A 402 39.07 -35.11 1.87
C LEU A 402 39.03 -36.61 2.15
N SER A 403 38.98 -37.49 1.13
CA SER A 403 39.03 -38.93 1.32
C SER A 403 40.37 -39.40 1.90
N GLU A 404 41.47 -38.75 1.50
CA GLU A 404 42.79 -39.02 2.04
C GLU A 404 42.95 -38.51 3.48
N PHE A 405 42.44 -37.31 3.79
CA PHE A 405 42.36 -36.80 5.16
C PHE A 405 41.36 -37.59 6.03
N SER A 406 40.33 -38.19 5.44
CA SER A 406 39.35 -39.02 6.16
C SER A 406 39.91 -40.36 6.66
N LYS A 407 41.03 -40.83 6.09
CA LYS A 407 41.75 -42.01 6.58
C LYS A 407 42.39 -41.78 7.96
N ASP A 408 42.73 -40.52 8.27
CA ASP A 408 43.33 -40.10 9.55
C ASP A 408 42.34 -39.38 10.48
N VAL A 409 41.12 -39.05 10.00
CA VAL A 409 40.09 -38.34 10.77
C VAL A 409 38.85 -39.22 10.93
N ASN A 410 38.66 -39.75 12.14
CA ASN A 410 37.36 -40.24 12.57
C ASN A 410 36.42 -39.03 12.70
N THR A 411 35.49 -38.84 11.76
CA THR A 411 34.33 -37.93 11.91
C THR A 411 33.06 -38.73 12.21
N PRO A 412 32.84 -39.15 13.48
CA PRO A 412 31.83 -40.14 13.81
C PRO A 412 30.39 -39.64 13.62
N PHE A 413 30.21 -38.33 13.42
CA PHE A 413 28.91 -37.66 13.49
C PHE A 413 28.44 -37.00 12.18
N LEU A 414 29.26 -36.92 11.12
CA LEU A 414 28.86 -36.27 9.86
C LEU A 414 27.63 -36.95 9.20
N PRO A 415 27.56 -38.30 9.11
CA PRO A 415 26.38 -38.97 8.57
C PRO A 415 25.12 -38.73 9.42
N GLN A 416 25.28 -38.64 10.75
CA GLN A 416 24.18 -38.36 11.67
C GLN A 416 23.66 -36.93 11.50
N LEU A 417 24.55 -35.94 11.34
CA LEU A 417 24.16 -34.54 11.09
C LEU A 417 23.45 -34.38 9.73
N ASN A 418 23.94 -35.04 8.68
CA ASN A 418 23.29 -35.03 7.38
C ASN A 418 21.90 -35.68 7.43
N SER A 419 21.76 -36.82 8.11
CA SER A 419 20.46 -37.45 8.33
C SER A 419 19.48 -36.54 9.08
N ILE A 420 19.94 -35.85 10.13
CA ILE A 420 19.10 -34.90 10.86
C ILE A 420 18.67 -33.73 9.97
N ASN A 421 19.58 -33.15 9.17
CA ASN A 421 19.23 -32.05 8.26
C ASN A 421 18.23 -32.49 7.19
N VAL A 422 18.37 -33.71 6.63
CA VAL A 422 17.40 -34.26 5.68
C VAL A 422 16.02 -34.42 6.33
N ASN A 423 15.97 -34.92 7.55
CA ASN A 423 14.71 -35.08 8.29
C ASN A 423 14.07 -33.73 8.59
N ILE A 424 14.84 -32.75 9.07
CA ILE A 424 14.34 -31.38 9.29
C ILE A 424 13.77 -30.82 7.99
N ASN A 425 14.50 -30.92 6.87
CA ASN A 425 14.03 -30.41 5.58
C ASN A 425 12.76 -31.11 5.08
N ASN A 426 12.58 -32.40 5.37
CA ASN A 426 11.36 -33.12 4.99
C ASN A 426 10.17 -32.69 5.86
N LEU A 427 10.35 -32.63 7.18
CA LEU A 427 9.32 -32.15 8.12
C LEU A 427 8.95 -30.69 7.83
N ASP A 428 9.92 -29.84 7.50
CA ASP A 428 9.67 -28.44 7.11
C ASP A 428 8.83 -28.36 5.83
N LYS A 429 9.08 -29.22 4.84
CA LYS A 429 8.26 -29.26 3.62
C LYS A 429 6.83 -29.68 3.91
N ASP A 430 6.66 -30.73 4.69
CA ASP A 430 5.33 -31.23 5.06
C ASP A 430 4.57 -30.19 5.90
N ARG A 431 5.29 -29.51 6.81
CA ARG A 431 4.78 -28.38 7.58
C ARG A 431 4.38 -27.19 6.72
N GLU A 432 5.18 -26.82 5.71
CA GLU A 432 4.81 -25.73 4.79
C GLU A 432 3.54 -26.02 4.01
N ILE A 433 3.30 -27.28 3.60
CA ILE A 433 2.05 -27.70 2.97
C ILE A 433 0.85 -27.45 3.91
N LEU A 434 1.00 -27.73 5.20
CA LEU A 434 -0.06 -27.45 6.19
C LEU A 434 -0.22 -25.95 6.47
N LEU A 435 0.88 -25.19 6.46
CA LEU A 435 0.82 -23.72 6.56
C LEU A 435 0.10 -23.08 5.37
N GLU A 436 0.22 -23.63 4.17
CA GLU A 436 -0.61 -23.23 3.02
C GLU A 436 -2.10 -23.44 3.31
N SER A 437 -2.49 -24.61 3.85
CA SER A 437 -3.88 -24.85 4.25
C SER A 437 -4.33 -23.88 5.34
N LYS A 438 -3.47 -23.55 6.31
CA LYS A 438 -3.77 -22.54 7.36
C LYS A 438 -4.03 -21.16 6.74
N ARG A 439 -3.20 -20.75 5.77
CA ARG A 439 -3.40 -19.51 4.99
C ARG A 439 -4.74 -19.50 4.25
N VAL A 440 -5.16 -20.62 3.68
CA VAL A 440 -6.46 -20.76 3.01
C VAL A 440 -7.62 -20.64 4.00
N PHE A 441 -7.54 -21.25 5.18
CA PHE A 441 -8.54 -21.06 6.25
C PHE A 441 -8.68 -19.59 6.65
N HIS A 442 -7.56 -18.89 6.84
CA HIS A 442 -7.60 -17.44 7.09
C HIS A 442 -8.29 -16.71 5.94
N LYS A 443 -7.99 -17.06 4.69
CA LYS A 443 -8.64 -16.45 3.52
C LYS A 443 -10.15 -16.69 3.46
N ILE A 444 -10.61 -17.88 3.84
CA ILE A 444 -12.05 -18.19 3.93
C ILE A 444 -12.72 -17.31 4.99
N ASN A 445 -12.10 -17.16 6.15
CA ASN A 445 -12.62 -16.30 7.22
C ASN A 445 -12.67 -14.82 6.80
N GLU A 446 -11.64 -14.33 6.11
CA GLU A 446 -11.65 -12.98 5.52
C GLU A 446 -12.85 -12.78 4.58
N ILE A 447 -13.08 -13.75 3.68
CA ILE A 447 -14.18 -13.66 2.71
C ILE A 447 -15.53 -13.69 3.43
N LYS A 448 -15.69 -14.51 4.49
CA LYS A 448 -16.90 -14.53 5.32
C LYS A 448 -17.17 -13.16 5.94
N GLU A 449 -16.17 -12.53 6.56
CA GLU A 449 -16.30 -11.19 7.14
C GLU A 449 -16.63 -10.12 6.09
N VAL A 450 -16.04 -10.20 4.89
CA VAL A 450 -16.37 -9.29 3.78
C VAL A 450 -17.83 -9.48 3.34
N VAL A 451 -18.31 -10.71 3.20
CA VAL A 451 -19.69 -11.01 2.80
C VAL A 451 -20.69 -10.51 3.83
N ASP A 452 -20.43 -10.68 5.13
CA ASP A 452 -21.32 -10.22 6.20
C ASP A 452 -21.41 -8.69 6.26
N ASN A 453 -20.27 -8.01 6.08
CA ASN A 453 -20.22 -6.56 5.95
C ASN A 453 -20.99 -6.07 4.71
N ASP A 454 -20.83 -6.73 3.57
CA ASP A 454 -21.50 -6.38 2.32
C ASP A 454 -23.02 -6.58 2.42
N LYS A 455 -23.47 -7.65 3.10
CA LYS A 455 -24.90 -7.87 3.41
C LYS A 455 -25.47 -6.77 4.28
N THR A 456 -24.71 -6.30 5.27
CA THR A 456 -25.09 -5.19 6.15
C THR A 456 -25.18 -3.87 5.37
N GLN A 457 -24.19 -3.57 4.54
CA GLN A 457 -24.20 -2.39 3.67
C GLN A 457 -25.37 -2.44 2.68
N LEU A 458 -25.61 -3.58 2.06
CA LEU A 458 -26.73 -3.80 1.14
C LEU A 458 -28.08 -3.50 1.81
N LYS A 459 -28.27 -3.98 3.06
CA LYS A 459 -29.48 -3.68 3.84
C LYS A 459 -29.62 -2.17 4.06
N SER A 460 -28.54 -1.49 4.48
CA SER A 460 -28.57 -0.05 4.70
C SER A 460 -28.89 0.77 3.44
N LEU A 461 -28.40 0.34 2.26
CA LEU A 461 -28.70 1.01 0.99
C LEU A 461 -30.16 0.80 0.56
N LYS A 462 -30.72 -0.38 0.79
CA LYS A 462 -32.15 -0.64 0.56
C LYS A 462 -33.04 0.19 1.48
N ASP A 463 -32.65 0.33 2.75
CA ASP A 463 -33.35 1.19 3.70
C ASP A 463 -33.27 2.67 3.26
N LYS A 464 -32.09 3.16 2.85
CA LYS A 464 -31.91 4.51 2.29
C LYS A 464 -32.76 4.77 1.04
N LEU A 465 -32.90 3.79 0.15
CA LEU A 465 -33.74 3.90 -1.05
C LEU A 465 -35.23 4.09 -0.69
N SER A 466 -35.68 3.53 0.44
CA SER A 466 -37.07 3.64 0.91
C SER A 466 -37.37 4.90 1.73
N ALA A 467 -36.33 5.59 2.24
CA ALA A 467 -36.45 6.70 3.19
C ALA A 467 -36.05 8.07 2.61
N MET A 468 -36.25 8.29 1.30
CA MET A 468 -35.87 9.56 0.65
C MET A 468 -36.85 10.69 1.00
N GLU A 469 -36.71 11.31 2.17
CA GLU A 469 -37.17 12.67 2.53
C GLU A 469 -36.58 13.11 3.89
N GLU A 470 -36.40 14.43 4.12
CA GLU A 470 -35.77 15.13 5.29
C GLU A 470 -34.26 15.51 5.27
N LYS A 471 -33.60 15.69 4.12
CA LYS A 471 -32.16 16.11 4.08
C LYS A 471 -31.87 17.60 4.36
N SER A 472 -32.70 18.51 3.88
CA SER A 472 -32.48 19.97 4.01
C SER A 472 -32.40 20.40 5.49
N LYS A 473 -33.30 19.89 6.33
CA LYS A 473 -33.31 20.15 7.77
C LYS A 473 -32.06 19.61 8.46
N ARG A 474 -31.60 18.42 8.07
CA ARG A 474 -30.36 17.80 8.58
C ARG A 474 -29.12 18.62 8.22
N ARG A 475 -29.01 19.11 6.98
CA ARG A 475 -27.90 19.97 6.54
C ARG A 475 -27.81 21.22 7.40
N ASN A 476 -28.91 21.95 7.57
CA ASN A 476 -28.94 23.18 8.38
C ASN A 476 -28.56 22.92 9.84
N GLN A 477 -28.98 21.80 10.42
CA GLN A 477 -28.58 21.41 11.78
C GLN A 477 -27.08 21.15 11.88
N ILE A 478 -26.53 20.37 10.94
CA ILE A 478 -25.10 20.07 10.90
C ILE A 478 -24.28 21.35 10.78
N MET A 479 -24.63 22.24 9.85
CA MET A 479 -23.89 23.49 9.66
C MET A 479 -23.93 24.40 10.89
N ASN A 480 -25.10 24.53 11.53
CA ASN A 480 -25.23 25.28 12.78
C ASN A 480 -24.34 24.73 13.89
N ASP A 481 -24.25 23.41 14.03
CA ASP A 481 -23.44 22.78 15.08
C ASP A 481 -21.94 22.91 14.79
N LEU A 482 -21.53 22.76 13.53
CA LEU A 482 -20.14 22.99 13.11
C LEU A 482 -19.73 24.44 13.35
N ASN A 483 -20.61 25.39 12.99
CA ASN A 483 -20.34 26.81 13.15
C ASN A 483 -20.16 27.19 14.63
N LYS A 484 -21.00 26.65 15.54
CA LYS A 484 -20.83 26.84 16.99
C LYS A 484 -19.47 26.38 17.48
N VAL A 485 -19.01 25.20 17.05
CA VAL A 485 -17.70 24.65 17.48
C VAL A 485 -16.56 25.51 16.92
N TYR A 486 -16.62 25.87 15.64
CA TYR A 486 -15.65 26.74 14.99
C TYR A 486 -15.49 28.07 15.75
N LEU A 487 -16.59 28.79 16.00
CA LEU A 487 -16.55 30.08 16.71
C LEU A 487 -16.08 29.92 18.16
N THR A 488 -16.44 28.82 18.82
CA THR A 488 -15.96 28.53 20.19
C THR A 488 -14.45 28.35 20.23
N ASN A 489 -13.87 27.69 19.22
CA ASN A 489 -12.43 27.46 19.14
C ASN A 489 -11.68 28.74 18.79
N MET A 490 -12.20 29.55 17.86
CA MET A 490 -11.63 30.87 17.54
C MET A 490 -11.55 31.76 18.81
N LYS A 491 -12.60 31.78 19.64
CA LYS A 491 -12.60 32.51 20.92
C LYS A 491 -11.56 31.98 21.91
N LYS A 492 -11.34 30.66 21.99
CA LYS A 492 -10.28 30.08 22.83
C LYS A 492 -8.87 30.42 22.34
N MET A 493 -8.71 30.64 21.04
CA MET A 493 -7.47 31.12 20.44
C MET A 493 -7.35 32.65 20.51
N LYS A 494 -8.11 33.30 21.40
CA LYS A 494 -8.15 34.75 21.65
C LYS A 494 -8.69 35.63 20.51
N TYR A 495 -9.30 35.04 19.49
CA TYR A 495 -10.05 35.79 18.48
C TYR A 495 -11.50 35.99 18.95
N TYR A 496 -11.69 36.89 19.92
CA TYR A 496 -12.99 37.11 20.59
C TYR A 496 -14.04 37.80 19.71
N ASP A 497 -13.61 38.72 18.85
CA ASP A 497 -14.48 39.37 17.87
C ASP A 497 -14.75 38.40 16.72
N THR A 498 -15.86 37.68 16.85
CA THR A 498 -16.35 36.72 15.86
C THR A 498 -17.52 37.28 15.04
N THR A 499 -17.67 38.60 14.97
CA THR A 499 -18.68 39.25 14.14
C THR A 499 -18.43 38.88 12.67
N ASP A 500 -19.47 38.48 11.94
CA ASP A 500 -19.40 38.03 10.54
C ASP A 500 -18.41 36.88 10.29
N SER A 501 -18.15 36.06 11.31
CA SER A 501 -17.36 34.83 11.21
C SER A 501 -18.30 33.62 11.18
N PHE A 502 -18.14 32.76 10.19
CA PHE A 502 -19.00 31.59 10.00
C PHE A 502 -18.31 30.49 9.18
N ILE A 503 -18.93 29.33 9.05
CA ILE A 503 -18.61 28.36 7.99
C ILE A 503 -19.66 28.56 6.89
N ASP A 504 -19.22 28.80 5.66
CA ASP A 504 -20.12 29.02 4.53
C ASP A 504 -20.94 27.77 4.21
N ASP A 505 -22.24 27.95 3.98
CA ASP A 505 -23.17 26.85 3.79
C ASP A 505 -23.08 26.21 2.40
N GLU A 506 -22.48 26.86 1.40
CA GLU A 506 -22.39 26.37 0.02
C GLU A 506 -21.00 25.84 -0.33
N GLU A 507 -19.96 26.63 -0.05
CA GLU A 507 -18.57 26.28 -0.30
C GLU A 507 -17.97 25.41 0.81
N TYR A 508 -18.60 25.38 1.99
CA TYR A 508 -18.14 24.65 3.18
C TYR A 508 -16.73 25.05 3.64
N ILE A 509 -16.46 26.36 3.64
CA ILE A 509 -15.16 26.91 4.05
C ILE A 509 -15.33 27.91 5.20
N PRO A 510 -14.34 28.04 6.10
CA PRO A 510 -14.42 28.98 7.21
C PRO A 510 -14.13 30.42 6.77
N TYR A 511 -14.89 31.35 7.35
CA TYR A 511 -14.78 32.79 7.24
C TYR A 511 -14.45 33.39 8.61
N TYR A 512 -13.68 34.48 8.60
CA TYR A 512 -13.45 35.33 9.74
C TYR A 512 -13.62 36.79 9.32
N LYS A 513 -14.54 37.52 9.96
CA LYS A 513 -14.88 38.91 9.60
C LYS A 513 -15.20 39.08 8.11
N ASN A 514 -16.08 38.22 7.59
CA ASN A 514 -16.53 38.19 6.20
C ASN A 514 -15.42 37.99 5.13
N ALA A 515 -14.21 37.61 5.54
CA ALA A 515 -13.14 37.18 4.64
C ALA A 515 -12.87 35.69 4.82
N SER A 516 -12.78 34.97 3.71
CA SER A 516 -12.56 33.53 3.67
C SER A 516 -11.15 33.17 4.15
N VAL A 517 -10.95 31.91 4.53
CA VAL A 517 -9.62 31.35 4.85
C VAL A 517 -8.61 31.43 3.69
N TYR A 518 -9.03 31.81 2.48
CA TYR A 518 -8.14 31.98 1.34
C TYR A 518 -7.78 33.44 1.06
N GLU A 519 -8.42 34.41 1.74
CA GLU A 519 -8.22 35.85 1.52
C GLU A 519 -7.34 36.50 2.59
N HIS A 520 -7.32 35.96 3.82
CA HIS A 520 -6.51 36.51 4.92
C HIS A 520 -5.01 36.33 4.69
N GLU A 521 -4.20 37.36 4.96
CA GLU A 521 -2.73 37.29 4.81
C GLU A 521 -2.00 36.84 6.10
N SER A 522 -2.65 36.91 7.26
CA SER A 522 -2.04 36.56 8.55
C SER A 522 -1.97 35.04 8.75
N GLY A 523 -0.76 34.47 8.70
CA GLY A 523 -0.53 33.04 8.83
C GLY A 523 -1.01 32.44 10.16
N GLY A 524 -0.84 33.14 11.29
CA GLY A 524 -1.30 32.68 12.60
C GLY A 524 -2.84 32.65 12.70
N LEU A 525 -3.51 33.66 12.14
CA LEU A 525 -4.97 33.67 12.02
C LEU A 525 -5.45 32.53 11.11
N LEU A 526 -4.83 32.37 9.94
CA LEU A 526 -5.14 31.28 9.01
C LEU A 526 -5.03 29.93 9.68
N GLU A 527 -3.94 29.69 10.42
CA GLU A 527 -3.72 28.44 11.15
C GLU A 527 -4.82 28.20 12.19
N CYS A 528 -5.22 29.23 12.94
CA CYS A 528 -6.33 29.15 13.89
C CYS A 528 -7.67 28.84 13.22
N MET A 529 -7.98 29.49 12.09
CA MET A 529 -9.20 29.22 11.31
C MET A 529 -9.24 27.78 10.82
N GLN A 530 -8.12 27.31 10.23
CA GLN A 530 -7.99 25.97 9.67
C GLN A 530 -8.12 24.89 10.75
N LEU A 531 -7.41 25.03 11.87
CA LEU A 531 -7.47 24.07 12.97
C LEU A 531 -8.84 24.06 13.66
N SER A 532 -9.46 25.23 13.84
CA SER A 532 -10.81 25.33 14.40
C SER A 532 -11.86 24.66 13.51
N PHE A 533 -11.72 24.81 12.19
CA PHE A 533 -12.58 24.17 11.20
C PHE A 533 -12.40 22.64 11.16
N LEU A 534 -11.16 22.16 11.17
CA LEU A 534 -10.87 20.72 11.25
C LEU A 534 -11.40 20.12 12.55
N ASP A 535 -11.23 20.77 13.70
CA ASP A 535 -11.81 20.31 14.97
C ASP A 535 -13.34 20.25 14.89
N ALA A 536 -13.99 21.26 14.30
CA ALA A 536 -15.45 21.26 14.13
C ALA A 536 -15.92 20.02 13.35
N ILE A 537 -15.28 19.69 12.22
CA ILE A 537 -15.61 18.52 11.41
C ILE A 537 -15.34 17.22 12.18
N ILE A 538 -14.14 17.07 12.73
CA ILE A 538 -13.69 15.82 13.32
C ILE A 538 -14.45 15.51 14.62
N SER A 539 -14.70 16.53 15.44
CA SER A 539 -15.40 16.39 16.72
C SER A 539 -16.91 16.15 16.58
N SER A 540 -17.48 16.45 15.41
CA SER A 540 -18.89 16.25 15.09
C SER A 540 -19.26 14.77 15.00
N PRO A 541 -20.30 14.31 15.73
CA PRO A 541 -20.84 12.96 15.59
C PRO A 541 -21.42 12.67 14.20
N SER A 542 -21.90 13.72 13.52
CA SER A 542 -22.54 13.62 12.20
C SER A 542 -21.55 13.38 11.06
N ALA A 543 -20.25 13.58 11.29
CA ALA A 543 -19.17 13.27 10.34
C ALA A 543 -18.88 11.75 10.34
N ILE A 544 -19.87 10.96 9.92
CA ILE A 544 -19.89 9.49 10.02
C ILE A 544 -18.88 8.81 9.11
N PHE A 545 -18.54 9.42 7.97
CA PHE A 545 -17.55 8.88 7.03
C PHE A 545 -16.17 9.54 7.17
N HIS A 546 -15.98 10.42 8.16
CA HIS A 546 -14.65 10.89 8.49
C HIS A 546 -13.84 9.77 9.16
N PRO A 547 -12.58 9.50 8.75
CA PRO A 547 -11.72 8.49 9.37
C PRO A 547 -11.44 8.67 10.87
N LYS A 548 -11.81 9.82 11.45
CA LYS A 548 -11.50 10.27 12.83
C LYS A 548 -9.99 10.19 13.12
N LEU A 549 -9.21 10.71 12.17
CA LEU A 549 -7.76 10.83 12.21
C LEU A 549 -7.37 12.26 11.84
N LEU A 550 -6.42 12.84 12.57
CA LEU A 550 -5.81 14.13 12.24
C LEU A 550 -4.29 14.00 12.27
N ILE A 551 -3.62 14.39 11.19
CA ILE A 551 -2.18 14.39 11.03
C ILE A 551 -1.75 15.80 10.67
N LEU A 552 -0.88 16.38 11.49
CA LEU A 552 -0.36 17.75 11.34
C LEU A 552 1.17 17.73 11.27
N ASP A 553 1.73 18.38 10.26
CA ASP A 553 3.17 18.52 10.10
C ASP A 553 3.61 19.96 10.48
N SER A 554 4.08 20.13 11.71
CA SER A 554 4.50 21.40 12.34
C SER A 554 3.38 22.39 12.60
N ILE A 555 3.21 22.83 13.86
CA ILE A 555 2.22 23.83 14.30
C ILE A 555 2.91 25.15 14.67
N SER A 556 4.17 25.11 15.10
CA SER A 556 4.91 26.28 15.58
C SER A 556 5.33 27.30 14.50
N LYS A 557 4.92 27.15 13.24
CA LYS A 557 5.49 27.93 12.12
C LYS A 557 5.17 29.43 12.23
N TYR A 558 3.96 29.78 12.67
CA TYR A 558 3.46 31.15 12.74
C TYR A 558 3.32 31.69 14.16
N PHE A 559 3.71 30.92 15.19
CA PHE A 559 3.62 31.33 16.59
C PHE A 559 5.00 31.41 17.23
N GLY A 560 5.30 32.53 17.90
CA GLY A 560 6.47 32.62 18.78
C GLY A 560 6.35 31.63 19.94
N THR A 561 7.37 30.77 20.13
CA THR A 561 7.38 29.75 21.20
C THR A 561 8.14 30.16 22.46
N ASN A 562 8.84 31.30 22.44
CA ASN A 562 9.61 31.79 23.59
C ASN A 562 8.72 32.64 24.50
N LYS A 563 8.59 32.24 25.77
CA LYS A 563 8.06 33.13 26.82
C LYS A 563 9.15 34.16 27.13
N ASN A 564 8.99 35.39 26.64
CA ASN A 564 9.89 36.47 27.05
C ASN A 564 9.60 36.82 28.52
N GLU A 565 10.55 36.58 29.42
CA GLU A 565 10.47 36.96 30.84
C GLU A 565 10.60 38.48 31.07
N GLN A 566 10.56 39.30 30.01
CA GLN A 566 10.77 40.75 30.05
C GLN A 566 9.65 41.51 29.34
N SER A 567 8.43 41.48 29.90
CA SER A 567 7.41 42.52 29.69
C SER A 567 6.29 42.37 30.72
N VAL A 568 6.65 42.27 32.00
CA VAL A 568 5.66 42.43 33.09
C VAL A 568 5.58 43.91 33.39
N GLU A 569 4.71 44.64 32.69
CA GLU A 569 4.03 45.84 33.17
C GLU A 569 3.06 46.34 32.09
N ASN A 570 1.77 46.02 32.28
CA ASN A 570 0.60 46.40 31.49
C ASN A 570 0.35 45.61 30.19
N GLU A 571 -0.04 44.33 30.30
CA GLU A 571 -0.69 43.62 29.18
C GLU A 571 -2.22 43.81 29.28
N ASP A 572 -2.81 44.48 28.29
CA ASP A 572 -4.26 44.48 28.08
C ASP A 572 -4.76 43.03 27.94
N GLU A 573 -5.80 42.63 28.68
CA GLU A 573 -6.38 41.26 28.64
C GLU A 573 -6.78 40.80 27.21
N ASN A 574 -6.94 41.74 26.27
CA ASN A 574 -7.30 41.50 24.87
C ASN A 574 -6.10 41.32 23.92
N MET A 575 -4.85 41.34 24.41
CA MET A 575 -3.68 41.13 23.54
C MET A 575 -3.53 39.66 23.15
N ILE A 576 -3.38 39.40 21.85
CA ILE A 576 -3.11 38.06 21.32
C ILE A 576 -1.64 37.74 21.59
N ASN A 577 -1.40 36.77 22.47
CA ASN A 577 -0.06 36.33 22.87
C ASN A 577 0.27 34.96 22.24
N ASP A 578 1.23 34.93 21.32
CA ASP A 578 1.53 33.75 20.50
C ASP A 578 1.83 32.46 21.30
N PRO A 579 2.65 32.46 22.38
CA PRO A 579 2.91 31.26 23.16
C PRO A 579 1.65 30.71 23.84
N GLU A 580 0.71 31.58 24.22
CA GLU A 580 -0.55 31.18 24.85
C GLU A 580 -1.53 30.60 23.82
N VAL A 581 -1.63 31.23 22.64
CA VAL A 581 -2.43 30.69 21.53
C VAL A 581 -1.88 29.33 21.08
N TYR A 582 -0.55 29.21 20.97
CA TYR A 582 0.13 27.96 20.67
C TYR A 582 -0.20 26.86 21.69
N LEU A 583 -0.17 27.17 22.99
CA LEU A 583 -0.57 26.23 24.03
C LEU A 583 -2.06 25.86 23.95
N ASN A 584 -2.93 26.83 23.66
CA ASN A 584 -4.38 26.61 23.49
C ASN A 584 -4.70 25.70 22.31
N ILE A 585 -3.92 25.75 21.22
CA ILE A 585 -4.02 24.81 20.11
C ILE A 585 -3.77 23.38 20.62
N TYR A 586 -2.72 23.15 21.42
CA TYR A 586 -2.46 21.82 21.97
C TYR A 586 -3.56 21.35 22.93
N TYR A 587 -4.13 22.22 23.77
CA TYR A 587 -5.28 21.84 24.59
C TYR A 587 -6.51 21.45 23.76
N MET A 588 -6.75 22.13 22.64
CA MET A 588 -7.78 21.73 21.68
C MET A 588 -7.48 20.34 21.12
N LEU A 589 -6.25 20.07 20.69
CA LEU A 589 -5.84 18.76 20.17
C LEU A 589 -5.98 17.65 21.23
N VAL A 590 -5.57 17.88 22.48
CA VAL A 590 -5.77 16.91 23.59
C VAL A 590 -7.26 16.64 23.83
N LYS A 591 -8.12 17.64 23.72
CA LYS A 591 -9.57 17.43 23.83
C LYS A 591 -10.09 16.62 22.65
N LEU A 592 -9.66 16.94 21.43
CA LEU A 592 -10.04 16.24 20.20
C LEU A 592 -9.54 14.78 20.21
N SER A 593 -8.39 14.51 20.83
CA SER A 593 -7.77 13.19 20.85
C SER A 593 -8.58 12.12 21.61
N ARG A 594 -9.59 12.55 22.37
CA ARG A 594 -10.57 11.65 23.01
C ARG A 594 -11.58 11.06 22.03
N LYS A 595 -11.75 11.70 20.87
CA LYS A 595 -12.71 11.31 19.83
C LYS A 595 -12.04 10.82 18.54
N ALA A 596 -10.80 11.22 18.30
CA ALA A 596 -10.05 10.94 17.08
C ALA A 596 -8.58 10.67 17.42
N GLN A 597 -7.88 9.92 16.58
CA GLN A 597 -6.44 9.79 16.72
C GLN A 597 -5.77 11.04 16.16
N ILE A 598 -4.77 11.57 16.88
CA ILE A 598 -4.01 12.74 16.44
C ILE A 598 -2.53 12.40 16.39
N ILE A 599 -1.87 12.75 15.29
CA ILE A 599 -0.43 12.62 15.10
C ILE A 599 0.13 13.97 14.70
N VAL A 600 1.00 14.53 15.54
CA VAL A 600 1.62 15.84 15.32
C VAL A 600 3.13 15.65 15.23
N VAL A 601 3.73 16.23 14.19
CA VAL A 601 5.17 16.47 14.15
C VAL A 601 5.43 17.88 14.64
N GLU A 602 6.35 18.03 15.59
CA GLU A 602 6.77 19.33 16.10
C GLU A 602 8.27 19.33 16.40
N ASN A 603 8.93 20.48 16.36
CA ASN A 603 10.33 20.58 16.78
C ASN A 603 10.42 20.68 18.31
N ILE A 604 9.68 21.64 18.88
CA ILE A 604 9.69 21.98 20.31
C ILE A 604 8.24 22.05 20.80
N PRO A 605 7.63 20.91 21.19
CA PRO A 605 6.29 20.93 21.76
C PRO A 605 6.30 21.61 23.15
N PRO A 606 5.16 22.18 23.59
CA PRO A 606 5.06 22.76 24.92
C PRO A 606 5.40 21.75 26.01
N THR A 607 6.05 22.19 27.09
CA THR A 607 6.46 21.34 28.21
C THR A 607 5.29 20.56 28.83
N GLU A 608 4.11 21.18 28.86
CA GLU A 608 2.83 20.66 29.33
C GLU A 608 2.38 19.43 28.51
N MET A 609 2.89 19.28 27.29
CA MET A 609 2.56 18.20 26.35
C MET A 609 3.60 17.07 26.33
N SER A 610 4.59 17.09 27.22
CA SER A 610 5.67 16.08 27.28
C SER A 610 5.14 14.64 27.40
N GLN A 611 4.03 14.42 28.11
CA GLN A 611 3.40 13.10 28.26
C GLN A 611 2.88 12.50 26.94
N TYR A 612 2.63 13.34 25.93
CA TYR A 612 2.15 12.93 24.61
C TYR A 612 3.30 12.74 23.61
N VAL A 613 4.54 13.10 23.98
CA VAL A 613 5.74 12.90 23.15
C VAL A 613 6.10 11.42 23.13
N LYS A 614 5.83 10.79 22.00
CA LYS A 614 6.11 9.36 21.76
C LYS A 614 7.52 9.11 21.25
N TYR A 615 7.99 9.99 20.38
CA TYR A 615 9.29 9.86 19.72
C TYR A 615 10.02 11.19 19.71
N SER A 616 11.35 11.12 19.82
CA SER A 616 12.24 12.27 19.69
C SER A 616 13.40 11.89 18.78
N PHE A 617 13.52 12.57 17.64
CA PHE A 617 14.56 12.29 16.65
C PHE A 617 15.62 13.39 16.63
N ARG A 618 16.90 12.99 16.56
CA ARG A 618 18.03 13.92 16.47
C ARG A 618 18.62 13.89 15.06
N SER A 619 19.32 14.95 14.68
CA SER A 619 20.01 14.98 13.38
C SER A 619 21.14 13.93 13.34
N GLY A 620 21.47 13.46 12.14
CA GLY A 620 22.50 12.43 11.93
C GLY A 620 22.02 11.01 12.24
N GLU A 621 22.90 10.19 12.81
CA GLU A 621 22.70 8.74 12.99
C GLU A 621 21.53 8.37 13.95
N LYS A 622 21.04 9.34 14.72
CA LYS A 622 19.92 9.17 15.68
C LYS A 622 18.59 9.73 15.15
N GLY A 623 18.44 9.74 13.82
CA GLY A 623 17.23 10.16 13.13
C GLY A 623 16.13 9.09 13.10
N PHE A 624 15.20 9.21 12.16
CA PHE A 624 14.15 8.20 11.94
C PHE A 624 14.71 6.87 11.40
N ILE A 625 15.78 6.88 10.61
CA ILE A 625 16.55 5.67 10.29
C ILE A 625 17.76 5.66 11.23
N ASP A 626 17.78 4.71 12.16
CA ASP A 626 18.79 4.62 13.24
C ASP A 626 19.18 3.15 13.40
N LEU A 627 20.42 2.84 13.01
CA LEU A 627 20.95 1.48 13.04
C LEU A 627 21.02 0.89 14.45
N SER A 628 21.13 1.74 15.50
CA SER A 628 21.09 1.29 16.89
C SER A 628 19.70 0.84 17.34
N LYS A 629 18.66 1.15 16.55
CA LYS A 629 17.27 0.75 16.78
C LYS A 629 16.81 -0.37 15.85
N ASN A 630 17.75 -1.06 15.21
CA ASN A 630 17.45 -2.20 14.34
C ASN A 630 16.92 -3.40 15.14
N GLU A 631 15.75 -3.90 14.77
CA GLU A 631 15.07 -5.01 15.44
C GLU A 631 15.61 -6.40 15.03
N PHE A 632 16.41 -6.49 13.96
CA PHE A 632 17.03 -7.76 13.56
C PHE A 632 18.35 -8.07 14.28
N LEU A 633 18.93 -7.09 14.97
CA LEU A 633 20.09 -7.31 15.84
C LEU A 633 19.57 -7.81 17.20
N ILE A 634 19.31 -9.11 17.28
CA ILE A 634 19.22 -9.81 18.56
C ILE A 634 20.55 -10.55 18.71
N ASP A 635 21.23 -10.28 19.83
CA ASP A 635 22.58 -10.76 20.21
C ASP A 635 22.87 -12.25 19.95
#